data_AF-A0A524PF74-F1
#
_entry.id   AF-A0A524PF74-F1
#
_cell.length_a   1.000
_cell.length_b   1.000
_cell.length_c   1.000
_cell.angle_alpha   90.00
_cell.angle_beta   90.00
_cell.angle_gamma   90.00
#
_symmetry.space_group_name_H-M   'P 1'
#
loop_
_entity.id
_entity.type
_entity.pdbx_description
1 polymer ?
#
loop_
_entity_poly.entity_id
_entity_poly.type
_entity_poly.pdbx_seq_one_letter_code
_entity_poly.pdbx_strand_id
1 'polypeptide(L)'
;DLLLLLGVEPGFGGQPMQAGTLPWLAQARSMVDQEGVNLPIAVDGGVKKGNAAAVAAAGSDVLIMGSGLFAALDMKDLVQTLKNLAH
;
A
#
# COMPACT_ATOMS: atom_id res chain seq x y z
N ASP A 1 -8.58 -3.22 15.10
CA ASP A 1 -8.87 -3.87 13.80
C ASP A 1 -8.17 -3.13 12.66
N LEU A 2 -8.27 -3.63 11.41
CA LEU A 2 -7.57 -3.13 10.21
C LEU A 2 -8.50 -3.21 9.00
N LEU A 3 -8.51 -2.19 8.13
CA LEU A 3 -9.10 -2.29 6.80
C LEU A 3 -8.04 -2.73 5.79
N LEU A 4 -8.21 -3.92 5.19
CA LEU A 4 -7.32 -4.41 4.14
C LEU A 4 -7.93 -4.16 2.76
N LEU A 5 -7.22 -3.40 1.93
CA LEU A 5 -7.57 -3.14 0.54
C LEU A 5 -6.65 -3.95 -0.38
N LEU A 6 -7.24 -4.86 -1.15
CA LEU A 6 -6.51 -5.63 -2.15
C LEU A 6 -6.34 -4.79 -3.42
N GLY A 7 -5.09 -4.51 -3.79
CA GLY A 7 -4.73 -3.80 -5.01
C GLY A 7 -4.69 -4.68 -6.24
N VAL A 8 -5.02 -5.97 -6.11
CA VAL A 8 -4.99 -6.97 -7.18
C VAL A 8 -6.13 -7.96 -6.99
N GLU A 9 -6.46 -8.71 -8.03
CA GLU A 9 -7.37 -9.85 -7.89
C GLU A 9 -6.73 -10.93 -6.99
N PRO A 10 -7.49 -11.50 -6.04
CA PRO A 10 -6.96 -12.53 -5.16
C PRO A 10 -6.61 -13.81 -5.95
N GLY A 11 -5.56 -14.50 -5.50
CA GLY A 11 -5.17 -15.81 -6.02
C GLY A 11 -3.67 -15.97 -6.19
N PHE A 12 -3.02 -15.05 -6.91
CA PHE A 12 -1.62 -15.17 -7.29
C PHE A 12 -0.78 -13.95 -6.92
N GLY A 13 0.47 -14.19 -6.51
CA GLY A 13 1.46 -13.13 -6.28
C GLY A 13 2.06 -12.58 -7.57
N GLY A 14 2.67 -11.40 -7.50
CA GLY A 14 3.39 -10.78 -8.64
C GLY A 14 2.52 -9.96 -9.59
N GLN A 15 1.21 -9.93 -9.36
CA GLN A 15 0.29 -9.12 -10.14
C GLN A 15 0.58 -7.61 -9.99
N PRO A 16 0.43 -6.83 -11.07
CA PRO A 16 0.51 -5.38 -11.00
C PRO A 16 -0.72 -4.81 -10.29
N MET A 17 -0.55 -3.69 -9.59
CA MET A 17 -1.65 -2.97 -8.95
C MET A 17 -2.71 -2.55 -9.99
N GLN A 18 -3.98 -2.74 -9.65
CA GLN A 18 -5.12 -2.30 -10.44
C GLN A 18 -5.20 -0.76 -10.43
N ALA A 19 -5.52 -0.15 -11.58
CA ALA A 19 -5.59 1.31 -11.68
C ALA A 19 -6.63 1.95 -10.73
N GLY A 20 -7.68 1.22 -10.38
CA GLY A 20 -8.72 1.67 -9.44
C GLY A 20 -8.28 1.71 -7.98
N THR A 21 -7.16 1.08 -7.62
CA THR A 21 -6.72 0.94 -6.23
C THR A 21 -6.49 2.28 -5.52
N LEU A 22 -5.85 3.25 -6.18
CA LEU A 22 -5.58 4.56 -5.56
C LEU A 22 -6.86 5.37 -5.32
N PRO A 23 -7.80 5.49 -6.29
CA PRO A 23 -9.11 6.10 -6.04
C PRO A 23 -9.89 5.43 -4.90
N TRP A 24 -9.92 4.09 -4.85
CA TRP A 24 -10.63 3.37 -3.78
C TRP A 24 -9.99 3.59 -2.42
N LEU A 25 -8.66 3.62 -2.35
CA LEU A 25 -7.93 3.92 -1.13
C LEU A 25 -8.23 5.33 -0.62
N ALA A 26 -8.20 6.33 -1.49
CA ALA A 26 -8.52 7.71 -1.10
C ALA A 26 -9.97 7.83 -0.60
N GLN A 27 -10.91 7.13 -1.24
CA GLN A 27 -12.30 7.07 -0.79
C GLN A 27 -12.40 6.40 0.60
N ALA A 28 -11.72 5.27 0.81
CA ALA A 28 -11.72 4.56 2.08
C ALA A 28 -11.12 5.43 3.20
N ARG A 29 -10.00 6.11 2.94
CA ARG A 29 -9.38 7.05 3.89
C ARG A 29 -10.35 8.16 4.28
N SER A 30 -11.00 8.78 3.29
CA SER A 30 -12.01 9.82 3.55
C SER A 30 -13.16 9.32 4.42
N MET A 31 -13.63 8.08 4.23
CA MET A 31 -14.70 7.51 5.05
C MET A 31 -14.23 7.30 6.49
N VAL A 32 -13.04 6.74 6.69
CA VAL A 32 -12.48 6.52 8.03
C VAL A 32 -12.27 7.84 8.78
N ASP A 33 -11.77 8.87 8.08
CA ASP A 33 -11.56 10.19 8.67
C ASP A 33 -12.87 10.87 9.08
N GLN A 34 -13.94 10.70 8.28
CA GLN A 34 -15.26 11.23 8.58
C GLN A 34 -15.90 10.58 9.81
N GLU A 35 -15.71 9.27 9.98
CA GLU A 35 -16.19 8.53 11.15
C GLU A 35 -15.38 8.83 12.42
N GLY A 36 -14.19 9.44 12.28
CA GLY A 36 -13.32 9.79 13.41
C GLY A 36 -12.79 8.57 14.18
N VAL A 37 -12.76 7.41 13.53
CA VAL A 37 -12.32 6.15 14.13
C VAL A 37 -10.84 5.89 13.85
N ASN A 38 -10.15 5.29 14.82
CA ASN A 38 -8.78 4.84 14.63
C ASN A 38 -8.76 3.48 13.92
N LEU A 39 -8.96 3.48 12.60
CA LEU A 39 -8.89 2.30 11.74
C LEU A 39 -7.75 2.46 10.73
N PRO A 40 -6.62 1.75 10.92
CA PRO A 40 -5.54 1.75 9.93
C PRO A 40 -5.99 1.11 8.62
N ILE A 41 -5.48 1.61 7.49
CA ILE A 41 -5.75 1.07 6.15
C ILE A 41 -4.47 0.47 5.57
N ALA A 42 -4.50 -0.84 5.33
CA ALA A 42 -3.44 -1.56 4.66
C ALA A 42 -3.74 -1.77 3.18
N VAL A 43 -2.73 -1.66 2.32
CA VAL A 43 -2.81 -2.08 0.91
C VAL A 43 -1.92 -3.29 0.68
N ASP A 44 -2.52 -4.35 0.15
CA ASP A 44 -1.84 -5.58 -0.25
C ASP A 44 -2.06 -5.88 -1.73
N GLY A 45 -1.00 -6.28 -2.43
CA GLY A 45 -1.02 -6.56 -3.85
C GLY A 45 -0.49 -5.41 -4.71
N GLY A 46 0.50 -5.72 -5.54
CA GLY A 46 1.02 -4.78 -6.54
C GLY A 46 1.85 -3.62 -5.98
N VAL A 47 2.12 -3.54 -4.68
CA VAL A 47 2.97 -2.51 -4.06
C VAL A 47 4.46 -2.77 -4.38
N LYS A 48 5.16 -1.73 -4.84
CA LYS A 48 6.58 -1.74 -5.25
C LYS A 48 7.22 -0.37 -4.94
N LYS A 49 8.56 -0.29 -4.98
CA LYS A 49 9.32 0.97 -4.81
C LYS A 49 8.74 2.14 -5.64
N GLY A 50 8.35 1.87 -6.89
CA GLY A 50 7.87 2.90 -7.82
C GLY A 50 6.47 3.46 -7.55
N ASN A 51 5.64 2.79 -6.74
CA ASN A 51 4.29 3.27 -6.40
C ASN A 51 4.05 3.47 -4.90
N ALA A 52 4.94 2.99 -4.03
CA ALA A 52 4.80 3.08 -2.57
C ALA A 52 4.48 4.50 -2.07
N ALA A 53 5.12 5.52 -2.64
CA ALA A 53 4.87 6.92 -2.29
C ALA A 53 3.43 7.35 -2.63
N ALA A 54 2.93 6.97 -3.81
CA ALA A 54 1.56 7.28 -4.23
C ALA A 54 0.52 6.54 -3.37
N VAL A 55 0.80 5.29 -2.98
CA VAL A 55 -0.07 4.51 -2.09
C VAL A 55 -0.13 5.12 -0.70
N ALA A 56 1.02 5.52 -0.13
CA ALA A 56 1.05 6.23 1.15
C ALA A 56 0.29 7.56 1.07
N ALA A 57 0.55 8.37 0.02
CA ALA A 57 -0.11 9.66 -0.17
C ALA A 57 -1.63 9.56 -0.39
N ALA A 58 -2.12 8.44 -0.93
CA ALA A 58 -3.54 8.18 -1.09
C ALA A 58 -4.24 7.78 0.23
N GLY A 59 -3.49 7.59 1.33
CA GLY A 59 -4.05 7.38 2.66
C GLY A 59 -3.81 5.99 3.26
N SER A 60 -2.84 5.22 2.74
CA SER A 60 -2.47 3.95 3.35
C SER A 60 -1.53 4.15 4.53
N ASP A 61 -1.86 3.51 5.65
CA ASP A 61 -1.02 3.46 6.86
C ASP A 61 -0.02 2.31 6.81
N VAL A 62 -0.34 1.24 6.08
CA VAL A 62 0.47 0.01 6.00
C VAL A 62 0.62 -0.46 4.56
N LEU A 63 1.87 -0.55 4.11
CA LEU A 63 2.21 -1.09 2.79
C LEU A 63 2.61 -2.57 2.90
N ILE A 64 1.82 -3.46 2.30
CA ILE A 64 2.14 -4.90 2.24
C ILE A 64 2.83 -5.20 0.92
N MET A 65 4.12 -5.54 1.01
CA MET A 65 4.98 -5.74 -0.14
C MET A 65 5.44 -7.20 -0.21
N GLY A 66 4.98 -7.94 -1.21
CA GLY A 66 5.41 -9.31 -1.50
C GLY A 66 6.57 -9.32 -2.50
N SER A 67 6.28 -9.76 -3.73
CA SER A 67 7.27 -9.88 -4.82
C SER A 67 8.16 -8.66 -5.04
N GLY A 68 7.64 -7.43 -4.81
CA GLY A 68 8.42 -6.20 -4.95
C GLY A 68 9.59 -6.08 -3.97
N LEU A 69 9.47 -6.66 -2.77
CA LEU A 69 10.54 -6.68 -1.77
C LEU A 69 11.60 -7.73 -2.11
N PHE A 70 11.17 -8.96 -2.43
CA PHE A 70 12.08 -10.08 -2.73
C PHE A 70 12.80 -9.96 -4.07
N ALA A 71 12.26 -9.17 -5.01
CA ALA A 71 12.92 -8.85 -6.27
C ALA A 71 13.94 -7.70 -6.16
N ALA A 72 14.09 -7.08 -4.98
CA ALA A 72 15.04 -6.00 -4.78
C ALA A 72 16.49 -6.50 -4.85
N LEU A 73 17.36 -5.77 -5.54
CA LEU A 73 18.80 -6.06 -5.57
C LEU A 73 19.42 -5.93 -4.18
N ASP A 74 19.00 -4.91 -3.43
CA ASP A 74 19.35 -4.72 -2.03
C ASP A 74 18.06 -4.44 -1.23
N MET A 75 17.64 -5.44 -0.46
CA MET A 75 16.45 -5.35 0.38
C MET A 75 16.62 -4.32 1.50
N LYS A 76 17.83 -4.16 2.04
CA LYS A 76 18.11 -3.21 3.13
C LYS A 76 17.97 -1.78 2.62
N ASP A 77 18.55 -1.47 1.46
CA ASP A 77 18.40 -0.16 0.81
C ASP A 77 16.94 0.16 0.49
N LEU A 78 16.20 -0.82 -0.05
CA LEU A 78 14.78 -0.66 -0.35
C LEU A 78 13.99 -0.31 0.91
N VAL A 79 14.17 -1.06 2.00
CA VAL A 79 13.48 -0.79 3.27
C VAL A 79 13.84 0.59 3.82
N GLN A 80 15.10 1.01 3.72
CA GLN A 80 15.50 2.36 4.13
C GLN A 80 14.84 3.45 3.28
N THR A 81 14.82 3.27 1.96
CA THR A 81 14.13 4.20 1.05
C THR A 81 12.64 4.32 1.42
N LEU A 82 11.97 3.20 1.70
CA LEU A 82 10.55 3.17 2.03
C LEU A 82 10.26 3.82 3.38
N LYS A 83 11.12 3.64 4.39
CA LYS A 83 10.99 4.31 5.69
C LYS A 83 11.07 5.83 5.56
N ASN A 84 11.89 6.33 4.64
CA ASN A 84 12.01 7.76 4.38
C ASN A 84 10.77 8.37 3.68
N LEU A 85 9.83 7.55 3.18
CA LEU A 85 8.54 8.04 2.69
C LEU A 85 7.56 8.36 3.82
N ALA A 86 7.80 7.84 5.02
CA ALA A 86 6.90 7.95 6.17
C ALA A 86 7.27 9.09 7.13
N HIS A 87 8.00 10.10 6.64
CA HIS A 87 8.45 11.27 7.41
C HIS A 87 7.79 12.57 6.95
#